data_AF-A0AAU8D262-F1
#
_entry.id   AF-A0AAU8D262-F1
#
_cell.length_a   1.000
_cell.length_b   1.000
_cell.length_c   1.000
_cell.angle_alpha   90.00
_cell.angle_beta   90.00
_cell.angle_gamma   90.00
#
_symmetry.space_group_name_H-M   'P 1'
#
loop_
_entity.id
_entity.type
_entity.pdbx_description
1 polymer ?
#
loop_
_entity_poly.entity_id
_entity_poly.type
_entity_poly.pdbx_seq_one_letter_code
_entity_poly.pdbx_strand_id
1 'polypeptide(L)'
;MHSGRIKVSSDEAAAEYRRTNEEFETELAALLSQAEPLLAGDAVPAEGLPSIEPAAIAVELGLDEARAAADFGRLRRSFAFKNHPDRVAPHLRQRAMVRMQVANMLIDDAKRRAAAKR
;
A
#
# COMPACT_ATOMS: atom_id res chain seq x y z
N MET A 1 -20.13 5.04 -56.77
CA MET A 1 -19.51 4.84 -55.44
C MET A 1 -20.64 4.58 -54.43
N HIS A 2 -21.10 3.34 -54.30
CA HIS A 2 -22.17 3.00 -53.34
C HIS A 2 -21.52 2.51 -52.05
N SER A 3 -21.36 3.41 -51.08
CA SER A 3 -20.98 3.02 -49.72
C SER A 3 -22.23 2.43 -49.05
N GLY A 4 -22.25 1.10 -48.90
CA GLY A 4 -23.30 0.40 -48.17
C GLY A 4 -23.25 0.78 -46.69
N ARG A 5 -24.29 1.44 -46.19
CA ARG A 5 -24.46 1.68 -44.75
C ARG A 5 -24.69 0.35 -44.05
N ILE A 6 -23.69 -0.15 -43.33
CA ILE A 6 -23.90 -1.23 -42.37
C ILE A 6 -24.62 -0.62 -41.16
N LYS A 7 -25.90 -0.96 -40.98
CA LYS A 7 -26.63 -0.68 -39.74
C LYS A 7 -26.34 -1.83 -38.78
N VAL A 8 -25.31 -1.70 -37.95
CA VAL A 8 -25.16 -2.59 -36.79
C VAL A 8 -26.13 -2.09 -35.73
N SER A 9 -27.07 -2.95 -35.32
CA SER A 9 -27.97 -2.66 -34.20
C SER A 9 -27.12 -2.53 -32.92
N SER A 10 -27.24 -1.42 -32.21
CA SER A 10 -26.48 -1.17 -30.96
C SER A 10 -26.70 -2.24 -29.90
N ASP A 11 -27.87 -2.90 -29.93
CA ASP A 11 -28.23 -3.96 -28.98
C ASP A 11 -27.50 -5.29 -29.29
N GLU A 12 -27.33 -5.61 -30.57
CA GLU A 12 -26.55 -6.79 -31.00
C GLU A 12 -25.06 -6.61 -30.68
N ALA A 13 -24.50 -5.42 -30.94
CA ALA A 13 -23.13 -5.10 -30.59
C ALA A 13 -22.89 -5.12 -29.06
N ALA A 14 -23.86 -4.66 -28.27
CA ALA A 14 -23.78 -4.73 -26.81
C ALA A 14 -23.91 -6.16 -26.29
N ALA A 15 -24.73 -7.01 -26.92
CA ALA A 15 -24.84 -8.42 -26.59
C ALA A 15 -23.57 -9.21 -26.94
N GLU A 16 -22.96 -8.91 -28.09
CA GLU A 16 -21.68 -9.49 -28.51
C GLU A 16 -20.55 -9.08 -27.56
N TYR A 17 -20.47 -7.80 -27.19
CA TYR A 17 -19.49 -7.33 -26.19
C TYR A 17 -19.63 -8.05 -24.84
N ARG A 18 -20.88 -8.22 -24.35
CA ARG A 18 -21.13 -8.96 -23.11
C ARG A 18 -20.67 -10.42 -23.22
N ARG A 19 -20.99 -11.10 -24.32
CA ARG A 19 -20.57 -12.49 -24.55
C ARG A 19 -19.04 -12.62 -24.56
N THR A 20 -18.35 -11.77 -25.31
CA THR A 20 -16.88 -11.79 -25.36
C THR A 20 -16.25 -11.52 -24.00
N ASN A 21 -16.85 -10.63 -23.21
CA ASN A 21 -16.37 -10.36 -21.85
C ASN A 21 -16.58 -11.58 -20.93
N GLU A 22 -17.73 -12.27 -21.01
CA GLU A 22 -17.99 -13.49 -20.24
C GLU A 22 -17.03 -14.64 -20.60
N GLU A 23 -16.70 -14.78 -21.89
CA GLU A 23 -15.71 -15.74 -22.38
C GLU A 23 -14.31 -15.42 -21.82
N PHE A 24 -13.91 -14.15 -21.85
CA PHE A 24 -12.63 -13.70 -21.30
C PHE A 24 -12.53 -13.88 -19.78
N GLU A 25 -13.58 -13.53 -19.03
CA GLU A 25 -13.64 -13.75 -17.57
C GLU A 25 -13.52 -15.24 -17.24
N THR A 26 -14.13 -16.11 -18.05
CA THR A 26 -14.04 -17.58 -17.89
C THR A 26 -12.62 -18.08 -18.14
N GLU A 27 -11.96 -17.60 -19.19
CA GLU A 27 -10.57 -17.96 -19.53
C GLU A 27 -9.59 -17.47 -18.45
N LEU A 28 -9.77 -16.24 -17.96
CA LEU A 28 -8.96 -15.67 -16.89
C LEU A 28 -9.15 -16.45 -15.57
N ALA A 29 -10.38 -16.79 -15.21
CA ALA A 29 -10.67 -17.61 -14.04
C ALA A 29 -10.01 -18.99 -14.13
N ALA A 30 -10.06 -19.62 -15.31
CA ALA A 30 -9.37 -20.88 -15.56
C ALA A 30 -7.85 -20.75 -15.38
N LEU A 31 -7.25 -19.70 -15.96
CA LEU A 31 -5.82 -19.43 -15.82
C LEU A 31 -5.40 -19.19 -14.36
N LEU A 32 -6.18 -18.43 -13.60
CA LEU A 32 -5.93 -18.17 -12.18
C LEU A 32 -6.03 -19.46 -11.34
N SER A 33 -7.02 -20.32 -11.62
CA SER A 33 -7.17 -21.62 -10.94
C SER A 33 -6.00 -22.56 -11.21
N GLN A 34 -5.40 -22.48 -12.40
CA GLN A 34 -4.21 -23.25 -12.76
C GLN A 34 -2.94 -22.68 -12.12
N ALA A 35 -2.90 -21.37 -11.86
CA ALA A 35 -1.78 -20.70 -11.21
C ALA A 35 -1.78 -20.86 -9.68
N GLU A 36 -2.94 -21.00 -9.05
CA GLU A 36 -3.09 -21.22 -7.60
C GLU A 36 -2.14 -22.28 -7.01
N PRO A 37 -2.06 -23.52 -7.53
CA PRO A 37 -1.16 -24.53 -6.98
C PRO A 37 0.33 -24.19 -7.16
N LEU A 38 0.70 -23.41 -8.19
CA LEU A 38 2.08 -22.94 -8.39
C LEU A 38 2.45 -21.82 -7.40
N LEU A 39 1.47 -21.00 -7.03
CA LEU A 39 1.62 -19.92 -6.05
C LEU A 39 1.52 -20.44 -4.60
N ALA A 40 0.90 -21.59 -4.39
CA ALA A 40 0.74 -22.26 -3.10
C ALA A 40 1.99 -23.02 -2.63
N GLY A 41 3.10 -22.96 -3.35
CA GLY A 41 4.40 -23.48 -2.88
C GLY A 41 4.80 -22.84 -1.54
N ASP A 42 5.65 -23.55 -0.77
CA ASP A 42 6.06 -23.21 0.60
C ASP A 42 6.05 -21.70 0.81
N ALA A 43 5.02 -21.22 1.50
CA ALA A 43 4.88 -19.83 1.85
C ALA A 43 6.13 -19.46 2.66
N VAL A 44 7.12 -18.86 2.01
CA VAL A 44 8.22 -18.17 2.67
C VAL A 44 7.49 -17.31 3.70
N PRO A 45 7.73 -17.50 5.02
CA PRO A 45 6.96 -16.82 6.04
C PRO A 45 7.01 -15.36 5.66
N ALA A 46 5.86 -14.80 5.27
CA ALA A 46 5.78 -13.46 4.76
C ALA A 46 6.36 -12.61 5.88
N GLU A 47 7.61 -12.18 5.73
CA GLU A 47 8.30 -11.43 6.74
C GLU A 47 7.48 -10.16 6.86
N GLY A 48 6.63 -10.15 7.89
CA GLY A 48 5.43 -9.33 7.91
C GLY A 48 5.87 -7.91 7.72
N LEU A 49 5.58 -7.37 6.53
CA LEU A 49 6.22 -6.14 6.13
C LEU A 49 5.91 -5.08 7.24
N PRO A 50 6.85 -4.24 7.66
CA PRO A 50 6.63 -3.32 8.78
C PRO A 50 5.63 -2.21 8.43
N SER A 51 4.45 -2.14 9.09
CA SER A 51 3.30 -1.31 8.65
C SER A 51 3.66 0.12 8.22
N ILE A 52 3.01 0.67 7.19
CA ILE A 52 3.18 2.08 6.79
C ILE A 52 2.06 2.99 7.33
N GLU A 53 1.11 2.41 8.07
CA GLU A 53 -0.05 3.14 8.58
C GLU A 53 0.37 4.18 9.63
N PRO A 54 -0.09 5.44 9.52
CA PRO A 54 0.26 6.49 10.48
C PRO A 54 -0.08 6.12 11.93
N ALA A 55 -1.21 5.45 12.16
CA ALA A 55 -1.61 5.02 13.49
C ALA A 55 -0.63 4.00 14.10
N ALA A 56 -0.16 3.03 13.30
CA ALA A 56 0.81 2.04 13.75
C ALA A 56 2.17 2.69 14.06
N ILE A 57 2.60 3.64 13.23
CA ILE A 57 3.85 4.39 13.43
C ILE A 57 3.76 5.30 14.66
N ALA A 58 2.60 5.92 14.92
CA ALA A 58 2.38 6.76 16.10
C ALA A 58 2.52 5.96 17.41
N VAL A 59 1.97 4.74 17.45
CA VAL A 59 2.12 3.81 18.58
C VAL A 59 3.59 3.41 18.75
N GLU A 60 4.30 3.06 17.67
CA GLU A 60 5.72 2.72 17.74
C GLU A 60 6.60 3.88 18.23
N LEU A 61 6.22 5.11 17.89
CA LEU A 61 6.88 6.34 18.36
C LEU A 61 6.50 6.71 19.80
N GLY A 62 5.50 6.07 20.40
CA GLY A 62 4.96 6.43 21.71
C GLY A 62 4.33 7.82 21.74
N LEU A 63 3.69 8.23 20.64
CA LEU A 63 2.97 9.51 20.51
C LEU A 63 1.47 9.40 20.85
N ASP A 64 1.00 8.19 21.15
CA ASP A 64 -0.35 7.89 21.65
C ASP A 64 -0.55 8.34 23.10
N GLU A 65 0.49 8.21 23.93
CA GLU A 65 0.49 8.77 25.27
C GLU A 65 0.76 10.27 25.23
N ALA A 66 -0.13 11.06 25.83
CA ALA A 66 -0.02 12.51 25.97
C ALA A 66 1.11 12.95 26.93
N ARG A 67 2.29 12.34 26.85
CA ARG A 67 3.44 12.64 27.69
C ARG A 67 4.01 14.00 27.26
N ALA A 68 3.65 15.02 28.02
CA ALA A 68 3.95 16.44 27.78
C ALA A 68 5.45 16.84 27.83
N ALA A 69 6.38 15.88 27.80
CA ALA A 69 7.82 16.12 27.81
C ALA A 69 8.61 15.06 27.04
N ALA A 70 8.08 14.56 25.92
CA ALA A 70 8.84 13.67 25.06
C ALA A 70 10.01 14.43 24.40
N ASP A 71 11.24 13.94 24.57
CA ASP A 71 12.37 14.35 23.74
C ASP A 71 12.13 13.83 22.31
N PHE A 72 11.48 14.65 21.50
CA PHE A 72 11.19 14.38 20.09
C PHE A 72 12.45 14.07 19.27
N GLY A 73 13.62 14.62 19.67
CA GLY A 73 14.89 14.29 19.06
C GLY A 73 15.30 12.84 19.34
N ARG A 74 15.15 12.39 20.59
CA ARG A 74 15.42 11.01 20.99
C ARG A 74 14.48 10.01 20.31
N LEU A 75 13.18 10.34 20.20
CA LEU A 75 12.19 9.49 19.51
C LEU A 75 12.59 9.29 18.05
N ARG A 76 12.87 10.38 17.33
CA ARG A 76 13.29 10.33 15.92
C ARG A 76 14.55 9.50 15.72
N ARG A 77 15.59 9.68 16.54
CA ARG A 77 16.84 8.89 16.46
C ARG A 77 16.58 7.41 16.69
N SER A 78 15.75 7.08 17.68
CA SER A 78 15.43 5.69 18.04
C SER A 78 14.63 5.00 16.93
N PHE A 79 13.66 5.70 16.33
CA PHE A 79 12.89 5.21 15.20
C PHE A 79 13.76 5.02 13.96
N ALA A 80 14.62 6.01 13.66
CA ALA A 80 15.52 5.94 12.52
C ALA A 80 16.54 4.80 12.65
N PHE A 81 17.04 4.51 13.84
CA PHE A 81 17.94 3.39 14.06
C PHE A 81 17.36 2.06 13.55
N LYS A 82 16.05 1.84 13.73
CA LYS A 82 15.34 0.61 13.32
C LYS A 82 14.82 0.65 11.88
N ASN A 83 14.55 1.85 11.34
CA ASN A 83 13.76 2.02 10.12
C ASN A 83 14.48 2.81 8.99
N HIS A 84 15.77 3.12 9.11
CA HIS A 84 16.48 3.89 8.07
C HIS A 84 16.67 3.09 6.78
N PRO A 85 16.42 3.66 5.58
CA PRO A 85 16.56 2.95 4.30
C PRO A 85 17.96 2.36 4.09
N ASP A 86 19.01 3.07 4.53
CA ASP A 86 20.39 2.58 4.37
C ASP A 86 20.74 1.41 5.32
N ARG A 87 19.88 1.08 6.27
CA ARG A 87 20.12 0.04 7.29
C ARG A 87 19.25 -1.20 7.13
N VAL A 88 18.29 -1.16 6.21
CA VAL A 88 17.39 -2.29 5.91
C VAL A 88 17.78 -2.98 4.61
N ALA A 89 17.29 -4.21 4.41
CA ALA A 89 17.47 -4.95 3.17
C ALA A 89 16.94 -4.17 1.95
N PRO A 90 17.51 -4.34 0.74
CA PRO A 90 17.12 -3.58 -0.45
C PRO A 90 15.61 -3.57 -0.74
N HIS A 91 14.94 -4.71 -0.56
CA HIS A 91 13.50 -4.85 -0.79
C HIS A 91 12.62 -4.11 0.24
N LEU A 92 13.18 -3.70 1.38
CA LEU A 92 12.48 -2.93 2.43
C LEU A 92 12.74 -1.42 2.33
N ARG A 93 13.66 -0.97 1.49
CA ARG A 93 14.11 0.44 1.45
C ARG A 93 12.99 1.42 1.18
N GLN A 94 12.15 1.15 0.18
CA GLN A 94 11.01 2.01 -0.15
C GLN A 94 10.05 2.15 1.03
N ARG A 95 9.82 1.03 1.72
CA ARG A 95 8.93 0.98 2.87
C ARG A 95 9.52 1.72 4.08
N ALA A 96 10.82 1.56 4.32
CA ALA A 96 11.59 2.33 5.30
C ALA A 96 11.56 3.84 5.01
N MET A 97 11.65 4.25 3.74
CA MET A 97 11.51 5.66 3.33
C MET A 97 10.14 6.22 3.71
N VAL A 98 9.06 5.52 3.33
CA VAL A 98 7.68 5.93 3.67
C VAL A 98 7.50 6.02 5.18
N ARG A 99 7.94 5.01 5.93
CA ARG A 99 7.88 5.01 7.40
C ARG A 99 8.61 6.21 8.00
N MET A 100 9.79 6.55 7.49
CA MET A 100 10.55 7.71 7.97
C MET A 100 9.84 9.04 7.69
N GLN A 101 9.24 9.19 6.51
CA GLN A 101 8.46 10.37 6.14
C GLN A 101 7.25 10.55 7.07
N VAL A 102 6.47 9.48 7.29
CA VAL A 102 5.32 9.50 8.19
C VAL A 102 5.75 9.78 9.63
N ALA A 103 6.84 9.17 10.10
CA ALA A 103 7.36 9.42 11.45
C ALA A 103 7.79 10.88 11.64
N ASN A 104 8.49 11.47 10.67
CA ASN A 104 8.89 12.88 10.74
C ASN A 104 7.68 13.81 10.80
N MET A 105 6.68 13.56 9.96
CA MET A 105 5.42 14.32 9.96
C MET A 105 4.73 14.26 11.34
N LEU A 106 4.57 13.05 11.90
CA LEU A 106 3.92 12.86 13.20
C LEU A 106 4.67 13.56 14.35
N ILE A 107 6.00 13.52 14.32
CA ILE A 107 6.85 14.19 15.30
C ILE A 107 6.71 15.71 15.21
N ASP A 108 6.70 16.27 13.99
CA ASP A 108 6.55 17.71 13.81
C ASP A 108 5.15 18.20 14.17
N ASP A 109 4.11 17.41 13.90
CA ASP A 109 2.74 17.69 14.37
C ASP A 109 2.65 17.65 15.89
N ALA A 110 3.26 16.65 16.53
CA ALA A 110 3.29 16.56 17.99
C ALA A 110 4.04 17.74 18.62
N LYS A 111 5.16 18.17 18.03
CA LYS A 111 5.89 19.39 18.45
C LYS A 111 5.02 20.63 18.34
N ARG A 112 4.28 20.79 17.24
CA ARG A 112 3.38 21.93 17.02
C ARG A 112 2.26 21.98 18.06
N ARG A 113 1.62 20.83 18.34
CA ARG A 113 0.58 20.71 19.38
C ARG A 113 1.12 20.99 20.78
N ALA A 114 2.33 20.51 21.10
CA ALA A 114 2.98 20.76 22.38
C ALA A 114 3.34 22.25 22.56
N ALA A 115 3.76 22.93 21.50
CA ALA A 115 4.04 24.37 21.54
C ALA A 115 2.76 25.21 21.71
N ALA A 116 1.65 24.83 21.09
CA ALA A 116 0.37 25.53 21.20
C ALA A 116 -0.32 25.36 22.57
N LYS A 117 0.07 24.35 23.36
CA LYS A 117 -0.47 24.08 24.70
C LYS A 117 0.33 24.76 25.83
N ARG A 118 1.44 25.42 25.49
CA ARG A 118 2.29 26.18 26.44
C ARG A 118 1.92 27.65 26.40
#